data_AF-A0A2G7H247-F1
#
_entry.id   AF-A0A2G7H247-F1
#
_cell.length_a   1.000
_cell.length_b   1.000
_cell.length_c   1.000
_cell.angle_alpha   90.00
_cell.angle_beta   90.00
_cell.angle_gamma   90.00
#
_symmetry.space_group_name_H-M   'P 1'
#
loop_
_entity.id
_entity.type
_entity.pdbx_description
1 polymer ?
#
loop_
_entity_poly.entity_id
_entity_poly.type
_entity_poly.pdbx_seq_one_letter_code
_entity_poly.pdbx_strand_id
1 'polypeptide(L)'
;MTVNVTEQDGSTFPYTTRADFRPTLKPVSELSADEAALLSALNEERSRGGACTDRQGVRRTYAPTGALNLEANIYRAARAHAQSMVDGNFASHINESDLTLRTPIRRMVKAGYRPLAPVQGKGELYFEESLAFGQLTAPDVVQAWKTESFEHCRAIYMPLNYGAVTVVDGRAGNRYGRYWVLKTSGVIMN
;
A
#
# COMPACT_ATOMS: atom_id res chain seq x y z
N MET A 1 -20.98 -12.65 -0.57
CA MET A 1 -21.38 -11.22 -0.47
C MET A 1 -20.63 -10.45 -1.54
N THR A 2 -21.24 -9.46 -2.17
CA THR A 2 -20.59 -8.63 -3.20
C THR A 2 -20.22 -7.28 -2.58
N VAL A 3 -18.98 -6.85 -2.79
CA VAL A 3 -18.49 -5.54 -2.41
C VAL A 3 -18.15 -4.77 -3.67
N ASN A 4 -18.66 -3.55 -3.80
CA ASN A 4 -18.25 -2.61 -4.84
C ASN A 4 -17.21 -1.66 -4.28
N VAL A 5 -16.12 -1.47 -5.02
CA VAL A 5 -15.04 -0.55 -4.66
C VAL A 5 -14.88 0.47 -5.77
N THR A 6 -14.70 1.73 -5.37
CA THR A 6 -14.32 2.82 -6.28
C THR A 6 -12.80 2.91 -6.32
N GLU A 7 -12.26 2.96 -7.53
CA GLU A 7 -10.84 3.01 -7.82
C GLU A 7 -10.35 4.47 -7.91
N GLN A 8 -9.03 4.68 -7.86
CA GLN A 8 -8.44 6.03 -7.97
C GLN A 8 -8.74 6.72 -9.32
N ASP A 9 -8.99 5.95 -10.37
CA ASP A 9 -9.38 6.46 -11.69
C ASP A 9 -10.90 6.73 -11.82
N GLY A 10 -11.65 6.62 -10.73
CA GLY A 10 -13.10 6.82 -10.67
C GLY A 10 -13.93 5.64 -11.18
N SER A 11 -13.29 4.60 -11.72
CA SER A 11 -13.99 3.38 -12.10
C SER A 11 -14.45 2.61 -10.85
N THR A 12 -15.47 1.76 -11.01
CA THR A 12 -15.95 0.89 -9.94
C THR A 12 -15.87 -0.56 -10.38
N PHE A 13 -15.55 -1.45 -9.45
CA PHE A 13 -15.63 -2.88 -9.72
C PHE A 13 -16.12 -3.69 -8.53
N PRO A 14 -16.85 -4.78 -8.79
CA PRO A 14 -17.28 -5.70 -7.75
C PRO A 14 -16.20 -6.75 -7.45
N TYR A 15 -16.14 -7.19 -6.20
CA TYR A 15 -15.54 -8.48 -5.84
C TYR A 15 -16.42 -9.29 -4.90
N THR A 16 -16.27 -10.61 -4.97
CA THR A 16 -16.98 -11.53 -4.06
C THR A 16 -16.13 -11.82 -2.84
N THR A 17 -16.71 -11.59 -1.66
CA THR A 17 -16.14 -11.91 -0.35
C THR A 17 -17.09 -12.79 0.47
N ARG A 18 -16.60 -13.29 1.61
CA ARG A 18 -17.34 -14.06 2.60
C ARG A 18 -17.58 -13.21 3.85
N ALA A 19 -18.67 -13.50 4.55
CA ALA A 19 -19.02 -12.84 5.82
C ALA A 19 -17.92 -12.99 6.88
N ASP A 20 -17.20 -14.10 6.81
CA ASP A 20 -16.17 -14.53 7.75
C ASP A 20 -14.75 -14.28 7.21
N PHE A 21 -14.55 -13.36 6.26
CA PHE A 21 -13.21 -13.05 5.76
C PHE A 21 -12.24 -12.83 6.94
N ARG A 22 -11.06 -13.44 6.82
CA ARG A 22 -9.95 -13.26 7.75
C ARG A 22 -8.72 -12.86 6.94
N PRO A 23 -7.98 -11.83 7.39
CA PRO A 23 -6.69 -11.51 6.79
C PRO A 23 -5.74 -12.71 6.94
N THR A 24 -4.88 -12.94 5.95
CA THR A 24 -3.83 -13.95 6.05
C THR A 24 -2.58 -13.30 6.61
N LEU A 25 -2.44 -13.31 7.94
CA LEU A 25 -1.29 -12.71 8.60
C LEU A 25 -0.01 -13.54 8.40
N LYS A 26 1.12 -12.85 8.25
CA LYS A 26 2.46 -13.45 8.18
C LYS A 26 3.41 -12.82 9.19
N PRO A 27 4.41 -13.56 9.68
CA PRO A 27 5.46 -12.99 10.50
C PRO A 27 6.40 -12.14 9.64
N VAL A 28 6.92 -11.05 10.22
CA VAL A 28 7.90 -10.16 9.57
C VAL A 28 9.19 -10.89 9.21
N SER A 29 9.51 -12.00 9.88
CA SER A 29 10.68 -12.85 9.58
C SER A 29 10.66 -13.49 8.19
N GLU A 30 9.55 -13.45 7.48
CA GLU A 30 9.46 -13.89 6.08
C GLU A 30 9.84 -12.81 5.06
N LEU A 31 10.06 -11.56 5.50
CA LEU A 31 10.51 -10.46 4.66
C LEU A 31 12.03 -10.49 4.44
N SER A 32 12.50 -9.89 3.35
CA SER A 32 13.93 -9.58 3.21
C SER A 32 14.38 -8.57 4.27
N ALA A 33 15.70 -8.42 4.48
CA ALA A 33 16.22 -7.43 5.43
C ALA A 33 15.76 -6.00 5.13
N ASP A 34 15.78 -5.60 3.85
CA ASP A 34 15.33 -4.28 3.39
C ASP A 34 13.82 -4.08 3.58
N GLU A 35 13.01 -5.12 3.29
CA GLU A 35 11.56 -5.09 3.49
C GLU A 35 11.19 -5.01 4.98
N ALA A 36 11.87 -5.79 5.82
CA ALA A 36 11.69 -5.76 7.27
C ALA A 36 12.10 -4.40 7.86
N ALA A 37 13.22 -3.83 7.39
CA ALA A 37 13.67 -2.50 7.80
C ALA A 37 12.65 -1.42 7.43
N LEU A 38 12.11 -1.46 6.21
CA LEU A 38 11.08 -0.51 5.77
C LEU A 38 9.79 -0.64 6.58
N LEU A 39 9.29 -1.87 6.78
CA LEU A 39 8.07 -2.07 7.58
C LEU A 39 8.26 -1.61 9.03
N SER A 40 9.44 -1.86 9.62
CA SER A 40 9.79 -1.38 10.95
C SER A 40 9.80 0.14 11.03
N ALA A 41 10.46 0.81 10.09
CA ALA A 41 10.54 2.27 10.05
C ALA A 41 9.15 2.92 9.86
N LEU A 42 8.30 2.35 9.00
CA LEU A 42 6.92 2.80 8.84
C LEU A 42 6.11 2.64 10.13
N ASN A 43 6.26 1.52 10.82
CA ASN A 43 5.55 1.26 12.08
C ASN A 43 6.04 2.16 13.22
N GLU A 44 7.32 2.52 13.22
CA GLU A 44 7.88 3.50 14.15
C GLU A 44 7.29 4.89 13.91
N GLU A 45 7.21 5.36 12.66
CA GLU A 45 6.55 6.62 12.32
C GLU A 45 5.07 6.61 12.73
N ARG A 46 4.36 5.52 12.41
CA ARG A 46 2.96 5.33 12.81
C ARG A 46 2.75 5.44 14.31
N SER A 47 3.65 4.88 15.12
CA SER A 47 3.58 4.95 16.59
C SER A 47 3.77 6.35 17.15
N ARG A 48 4.39 7.26 16.39
CA ARG A 48 4.61 8.66 16.77
C ARG A 48 3.48 9.58 16.30
N GLY A 49 2.74 9.16 15.28
CA GLY A 49 1.85 10.05 14.52
C GLY A 49 2.66 11.02 13.67
N GLY A 50 1.97 11.89 12.93
CA GLY A 50 2.66 12.77 11.99
C GLY A 50 1.80 13.89 11.41
N ALA A 51 2.39 14.65 10.50
CA ALA A 51 1.68 15.68 9.78
C ALA A 51 2.04 15.64 8.30
N CYS A 52 1.03 15.71 7.45
CA CYS A 52 1.15 15.71 6.00
C CYS A 52 0.67 17.03 5.45
N THR A 53 1.45 17.63 4.55
CA THR A 53 1.13 18.91 3.93
C THR A 53 0.80 18.68 2.46
N ASP A 54 -0.35 19.16 2.01
CA ASP A 54 -0.72 19.09 0.60
C ASP A 54 -0.03 20.16 -0.26
N ARG A 55 -0.23 20.10 -1.57
CA ARG A 55 0.40 21.02 -2.53
C ARG A 55 -0.03 22.47 -2.34
N GLN A 56 -1.13 22.70 -1.62
CA GLN A 56 -1.65 24.01 -1.27
C GLN A 56 -1.12 24.49 0.09
N GLY A 57 -0.26 23.72 0.76
CA GLY A 57 0.28 24.06 2.07
C GLY A 57 -0.64 23.71 3.24
N VAL A 58 -1.77 23.03 3.00
CA VAL A 58 -2.70 22.64 4.07
C VAL A 58 -2.10 21.46 4.82
N ARG A 59 -1.83 21.68 6.11
CA ARG A 59 -1.26 20.67 7.00
C ARG A 59 -2.38 19.88 7.70
N ARG A 60 -2.39 18.56 7.51
CA ARG A 60 -3.25 17.62 8.25
C ARG A 60 -2.41 16.82 9.24
N THR A 61 -2.89 16.70 10.46
CA THR A 61 -2.22 15.95 11.53
C THR A 61 -2.89 14.60 11.74
N TYR A 62 -2.09 13.60 12.07
CA TYR A 62 -2.51 12.24 12.34
C TYR A 62 -2.01 11.84 13.72
N ALA A 63 -2.91 11.33 14.56
CA ALA A 63 -2.54 10.78 15.86
C ALA A 63 -1.68 9.51 15.70
N PRO A 64 -0.90 9.15 16.73
CA PRO A 64 -0.30 7.82 16.84
C PRO A 64 -1.29 6.71 16.49
N THR A 65 -0.84 5.75 15.68
CA THR A 65 -1.65 4.59 15.29
C THR A 65 -0.84 3.30 15.37
N GLY A 66 -1.55 2.18 15.44
CA GLY A 66 -0.96 0.86 15.59
C GLY A 66 -0.09 0.46 14.40
N ALA A 67 0.81 -0.48 14.65
CA ALA A 67 1.62 -1.11 13.61
C ALA A 67 0.73 -1.81 12.57
N LEU A 68 1.17 -1.77 11.30
CA LEU A 68 0.58 -2.57 10.24
C LEU A 68 0.88 -4.05 10.51
N ASN A 69 -0.17 -4.88 10.46
CA ASN A 69 -0.01 -6.32 10.43
C ASN A 69 0.33 -6.75 9.00
N LEU A 70 1.42 -7.50 8.85
CA LEU A 70 1.85 -8.01 7.55
C LEU A 70 0.80 -8.99 7.00
N GLU A 71 0.18 -8.62 5.88
CA GLU A 71 -0.86 -9.43 5.23
C GLU A 71 -0.34 -10.06 3.94
N ALA A 72 -0.45 -11.38 3.83
CA ALA A 72 0.19 -12.18 2.80
C ALA A 72 -0.32 -11.90 1.38
N ASN A 73 -1.61 -11.63 1.23
CA ASN A 73 -2.23 -11.37 -0.06
C ASN A 73 -1.87 -9.96 -0.56
N ILE A 74 -1.82 -8.97 0.34
CA ILE A 74 -1.32 -7.62 0.07
C ILE A 74 0.17 -7.69 -0.31
N TYR A 75 0.99 -8.47 0.41
CA TYR A 75 2.40 -8.68 0.06
C TYR A 75 2.56 -9.27 -1.35
N ARG A 76 1.82 -10.34 -1.68
CA ARG A 76 1.84 -10.91 -3.04
C ARG A 76 1.47 -9.88 -4.11
N ALA A 77 0.45 -9.05 -3.85
CA ALA A 77 0.04 -7.99 -4.76
C ALA A 77 1.08 -6.87 -4.89
N ALA A 78 1.83 -6.55 -3.83
CA ALA A 78 2.90 -5.57 -3.86
C ALA A 78 4.09 -6.11 -4.65
N ARG A 79 4.55 -7.32 -4.33
CA ARG A 79 5.69 -7.99 -4.99
C ARG A 79 5.47 -8.20 -6.47
N ALA A 80 4.28 -8.64 -6.87
CA ALA A 80 3.93 -8.81 -8.28
C ALA A 80 3.92 -7.48 -9.02
N HIS A 81 3.45 -6.39 -8.39
CA HIS A 81 3.45 -5.08 -9.02
C HIS A 81 4.86 -4.51 -9.18
N ALA A 82 5.69 -4.59 -8.14
CA ALA A 82 7.08 -4.18 -8.21
C ALA A 82 7.84 -4.97 -9.29
N GLN A 83 7.60 -6.27 -9.41
CA GLN A 83 8.18 -7.08 -10.47
C GLN A 83 7.71 -6.64 -11.87
N SER A 84 6.40 -6.36 -12.03
CA SER A 84 5.87 -5.87 -13.31
C SER A 84 6.50 -4.54 -13.72
N MET A 85 6.75 -3.63 -12.77
CA MET A 85 7.41 -2.36 -13.02
C MET A 85 8.88 -2.53 -13.41
N VAL A 86 9.59 -3.47 -12.78
CA VAL A 86 10.97 -3.85 -13.15
C VAL A 86 11.01 -4.42 -14.56
N ASP A 87 10.15 -5.39 -14.86
CA ASP A 87 10.16 -6.12 -16.13
C ASP A 87 9.71 -5.23 -17.29
N GLY A 88 8.75 -4.33 -17.05
CA GLY A 88 8.28 -3.35 -18.03
C GLY A 88 9.06 -2.04 -18.05
N ASN A 89 10.07 -1.87 -17.18
CA ASN A 89 10.88 -0.66 -17.05
C ASN A 89 10.05 0.64 -16.94
N PHE A 90 9.00 0.64 -16.10
CA PHE A 90 8.10 1.77 -15.89
C PHE A 90 7.86 2.06 -14.41
N ALA A 91 7.34 3.24 -14.09
CA ALA A 91 7.02 3.69 -12.74
C ALA A 91 5.61 4.28 -12.70
N SER A 92 4.61 3.46 -12.35
CA SER A 92 3.20 3.86 -12.38
C SER A 92 2.34 3.01 -11.45
N HIS A 93 1.39 3.66 -10.77
CA HIS A 93 0.29 2.98 -10.05
C HIS A 93 -0.63 2.20 -10.99
N ILE A 94 -0.69 2.62 -12.25
CA ILE A 94 -1.57 2.08 -13.28
C ILE A 94 -0.80 1.13 -14.17
N ASN A 95 -1.25 -0.13 -14.22
CA ASN A 95 -0.80 -1.08 -15.23
C ASN A 95 -1.70 -0.97 -16.46
N GLU A 96 -1.22 -0.28 -17.50
CA GLU A 96 -1.99 -0.09 -18.74
C GLU A 96 -2.04 -1.33 -19.64
N SER A 97 -1.19 -2.33 -19.39
CA SER A 97 -1.15 -3.56 -20.20
C SER A 97 -2.18 -4.61 -19.77
N ASP A 98 -2.73 -4.52 -18.55
CA ASP A 98 -3.70 -5.46 -18.02
C ASP A 98 -4.78 -4.75 -17.18
N LEU A 99 -5.96 -4.57 -17.77
CA LEU A 99 -7.13 -3.96 -17.12
C LEU A 99 -7.58 -4.71 -15.87
N THR A 100 -7.30 -6.02 -15.76
CA THR A 100 -7.67 -6.83 -14.61
C THR A 100 -6.74 -6.61 -13.41
N LEU A 101 -5.54 -6.05 -13.65
CA LEU A 101 -4.53 -5.71 -12.65
C LEU A 101 -4.20 -4.21 -12.63
N ARG A 102 -5.04 -3.40 -13.28
CA ARG A 102 -4.77 -1.99 -13.58
C ARG A 102 -4.47 -1.16 -12.34
N THR A 103 -5.26 -1.32 -11.28
CA THR A 103 -5.21 -0.48 -10.08
C THR A 103 -4.67 -1.25 -8.87
N PRO A 104 -4.21 -0.55 -7.82
CA PRO A 104 -3.74 -1.20 -6.59
C PRO A 104 -4.79 -2.13 -5.96
N ILE A 105 -6.05 -1.71 -5.96
CA ILE A 105 -7.18 -2.43 -5.36
C ILE A 105 -7.43 -3.74 -6.11
N ARG A 106 -7.47 -3.71 -7.45
CA ARG A 106 -7.61 -4.92 -8.27
C ARG A 106 -6.49 -5.91 -8.03
N ARG A 107 -5.26 -5.42 -7.94
CA ARG A 107 -4.09 -6.28 -7.64
C ARG A 107 -4.25 -6.97 -6.28
N MET A 108 -4.68 -6.26 -5.23
CA MET A 108 -4.91 -6.84 -3.90
C MET A 108 -6.06 -7.87 -3.90
N VAL A 109 -7.19 -7.53 -4.52
CA VAL A 109 -8.36 -8.42 -4.63
C VAL A 109 -8.05 -9.69 -5.43
N LYS A 110 -7.33 -9.55 -6.54
CA LYS A 110 -6.89 -10.67 -7.39
C LYS A 110 -5.90 -11.56 -6.65
N ALA A 111 -5.03 -10.98 -5.83
CA ALA A 111 -4.12 -11.73 -4.97
C ALA A 111 -4.83 -12.45 -3.81
N GLY A 112 -6.10 -12.14 -3.53
CA GLY A 112 -6.93 -12.84 -2.54
C GLY A 112 -7.32 -11.99 -1.33
N TYR A 113 -6.83 -10.75 -1.22
CA TYR A 113 -7.23 -9.84 -0.14
C TYR A 113 -8.62 -9.26 -0.45
N ARG A 114 -9.65 -9.84 0.17
CA ARG A 114 -11.06 -9.54 -0.12
C ARG A 114 -11.81 -9.20 1.16
N PRO A 115 -11.46 -8.09 1.84
CA PRO A 115 -12.13 -7.70 3.08
C PRO A 115 -13.63 -7.55 2.89
N LEU A 116 -14.40 -7.72 3.97
CA LEU A 116 -15.81 -7.38 3.94
C LEU A 116 -15.93 -5.85 3.94
N ALA A 117 -16.83 -5.29 3.11
CA ALA A 117 -17.17 -3.89 3.25
C ALA A 117 -17.86 -3.66 4.61
N PRO A 118 -17.56 -2.54 5.30
CA PRO A 118 -18.31 -2.16 6.48
C PRO A 118 -19.81 -2.01 6.13
N VAL A 119 -20.66 -2.27 7.12
CA VAL A 119 -22.09 -1.97 7.00
C VAL A 119 -22.23 -0.48 6.72
N GLN A 120 -23.06 -0.10 5.74
CA GLN A 120 -23.26 1.29 5.34
C GLN A 120 -23.51 2.18 6.56
N GLY A 121 -22.72 3.25 6.69
CA GLY A 121 -22.77 4.19 7.83
C GLY A 121 -21.97 3.77 9.07
N LYS A 122 -21.29 2.62 9.07
CA LYS A 122 -20.46 2.14 10.20
C LYS A 122 -18.96 2.12 9.87
N GLY A 123 -18.51 2.91 8.89
CA GLY A 123 -17.11 3.02 8.50
C GLY A 123 -16.90 2.90 7.00
N GLU A 124 -15.65 3.07 6.59
CA GLU A 124 -15.21 3.08 5.21
C GLU A 124 -14.01 2.16 5.00
N LEU A 125 -14.04 1.41 3.91
CA LEU A 125 -12.94 0.52 3.52
C LEU A 125 -11.94 1.30 2.66
N TYR A 126 -10.68 1.30 3.08
CA TYR A 126 -9.60 2.01 2.40
C TYR A 126 -8.56 1.05 1.83
N PHE A 127 -7.96 1.51 0.74
CA PHE A 127 -6.83 0.88 0.07
C PHE A 127 -5.87 1.98 -0.37
N GLU A 128 -4.62 1.91 0.06
CA GLU A 128 -3.59 2.89 -0.31
C GLU A 128 -2.40 2.18 -0.96
N GLU A 129 -1.68 2.89 -1.82
CA GLU A 129 -0.42 2.46 -2.41
C GLU A 129 0.56 3.63 -2.41
N SER A 130 1.81 3.38 -2.02
CA SER A 130 2.91 4.34 -2.18
C SER A 130 4.05 3.67 -2.92
N LEU A 131 4.63 4.40 -3.88
CA LEU A 131 5.71 3.92 -4.72
C LEU A 131 6.94 4.80 -4.50
N ALA A 132 8.12 4.21 -4.49
CA ALA A 132 9.39 4.95 -4.54
C ALA A 132 10.37 4.24 -5.48
N PHE A 133 11.26 5.01 -6.10
CA PHE A 133 12.13 4.55 -7.17
C PHE A 133 13.54 5.11 -7.00
N GLY A 134 14.55 4.24 -7.01
CA GLY A 134 15.96 4.62 -6.98
C GLY A 134 16.54 4.92 -5.59
N GLN A 135 15.71 5.10 -4.55
CA GLN A 135 16.21 5.17 -3.17
C GLN A 135 16.89 3.85 -2.81
N LEU A 136 18.04 3.92 -2.14
CA LEU A 136 18.82 2.73 -1.79
C LEU A 136 18.42 2.13 -0.44
N THR A 137 17.89 2.95 0.47
CA THR A 137 17.63 2.54 1.85
C THR A 137 16.20 2.82 2.31
N ALA A 138 15.73 2.05 3.29
CA ALA A 138 14.41 2.26 3.90
C ALA A 138 14.24 3.67 4.51
N PRO A 139 15.21 4.25 5.24
CA PRO A 139 15.13 5.64 5.71
C PRO A 139 14.90 6.67 4.59
N ASP A 140 15.59 6.52 3.45
CA ASP A 140 15.42 7.43 2.30
C ASP A 140 14.00 7.35 1.73
N VAL A 141 13.45 6.13 1.66
CA VAL A 141 12.07 5.89 1.18
C VAL A 141 11.04 6.51 2.12
N VAL A 142 11.18 6.28 3.44
CA VAL A 142 10.27 6.86 4.45
C VAL A 142 10.33 8.38 4.41
N GLN A 143 11.54 8.95 4.31
CA GLN A 143 11.71 10.39 4.19
C GLN A 143 11.04 10.93 2.92
N ALA A 144 11.28 10.31 1.76
CA ALA A 144 10.66 10.69 0.49
C ALA A 144 9.12 10.65 0.57
N TRP A 145 8.55 9.56 1.09
CA TRP A 145 7.09 9.45 1.26
C TRP A 145 6.52 10.48 2.23
N LYS A 146 7.25 10.85 3.29
CA LYS A 146 6.81 11.89 4.23
C LYS A 146 6.79 13.30 3.60
N THR A 147 7.69 13.60 2.66
CA THR A 147 7.90 14.98 2.21
C THR A 147 7.49 15.28 0.77
N GLU A 148 7.47 14.29 -0.12
CA GLU A 148 7.26 14.55 -1.56
C GLU A 148 5.79 14.55 -1.99
N SER A 149 4.92 13.87 -1.24
CA SER A 149 3.51 13.76 -1.58
C SER A 149 2.64 13.63 -0.34
N PHE A 150 1.55 14.41 -0.31
CA PHE A 150 0.53 14.28 0.71
C PHE A 150 -0.06 12.87 0.77
N GLU A 151 -0.35 12.25 -0.38
CA GLU A 151 -0.96 10.91 -0.39
C GLU A 151 0.01 9.83 0.09
N HIS A 152 1.31 9.94 -0.21
CA HIS A 152 2.32 9.03 0.34
C HIS A 152 2.44 9.19 1.86
N CYS A 153 2.53 10.43 2.35
CA CYS A 153 2.58 10.71 3.77
C CYS A 153 1.32 10.20 4.49
N ARG A 154 0.14 10.46 3.92
CA ARG A 154 -1.14 9.99 4.44
C ARG A 154 -1.19 8.47 4.52
N ALA A 155 -0.72 7.74 3.50
CA ALA A 155 -0.70 6.29 3.50
C ALA A 155 0.12 5.68 4.67
N ILE A 156 1.13 6.40 5.17
CA ILE A 156 1.88 6.00 6.37
C ILE A 156 0.98 6.11 7.60
N TYR A 157 0.34 7.26 7.83
CA TYR A 157 -0.30 7.57 9.11
C TYR A 157 -1.80 7.24 9.21
N MET A 158 -2.46 6.86 8.12
CA MET A 158 -3.86 6.44 8.20
C MET A 158 -4.01 5.24 9.14
N PRO A 159 -5.08 5.19 9.97
CA PRO A 159 -5.29 4.15 10.97
C PRO A 159 -5.81 2.84 10.35
N LEU A 160 -5.06 2.32 9.37
CA LEU A 160 -5.29 1.04 8.69
C LEU A 160 -4.53 -0.07 9.41
N ASN A 161 -5.10 -1.27 9.45
CA ASN A 161 -4.59 -2.37 10.27
C ASN A 161 -3.68 -3.34 9.52
N TYR A 162 -3.80 -3.39 8.19
CA TYR A 162 -3.12 -4.36 7.35
C TYR A 162 -2.26 -3.66 6.31
N GLY A 163 -1.09 -4.22 6.04
CA GLY A 163 -0.25 -3.72 4.97
C GLY A 163 0.88 -4.68 4.64
N ALA A 164 1.59 -4.35 3.58
CA ALA A 164 2.84 -4.99 3.24
C ALA A 164 3.73 -4.02 2.49
N VAL A 165 5.03 -4.25 2.59
CA VAL A 165 6.03 -3.57 1.79
C VAL A 165 6.79 -4.59 0.94
N THR A 166 7.33 -4.14 -0.17
CA THR A 166 8.29 -4.92 -0.94
C THR A 166 9.37 -4.03 -1.54
N VAL A 167 10.52 -4.63 -1.81
CA VAL A 167 11.57 -4.04 -2.63
C VAL A 167 11.99 -5.01 -3.74
N VAL A 168 12.19 -4.50 -4.94
CA VAL A 168 12.71 -5.26 -6.07
C VAL A 168 13.77 -4.46 -6.79
N ASP A 169 14.95 -5.05 -6.94
CA ASP A 169 16.03 -4.45 -7.72
C ASP A 169 15.75 -4.59 -9.23
N GLY A 170 16.01 -3.50 -9.93
CA GLY A 170 16.00 -3.43 -11.38
C GLY A 170 17.16 -4.24 -11.97
N ARG A 171 16.92 -4.82 -13.15
CA ARG A 171 17.97 -5.49 -13.94
C ARG A 171 18.89 -4.45 -14.59
N ALA A 172 20.02 -4.88 -15.12
CA ALA A 172 20.92 -4.00 -15.89
C ALA A 172 20.14 -3.24 -16.98
N GLY A 173 20.33 -1.93 -17.06
CA GLY A 173 19.62 -1.05 -17.99
C GLY A 173 18.21 -0.61 -17.54
N ASN A 174 17.73 -1.05 -16.37
CA ASN A 174 16.49 -0.53 -15.80
C ASN A 174 16.69 0.94 -15.35
N ARG A 175 15.77 1.81 -15.76
CA ARG A 175 15.83 3.27 -15.56
C ARG A 175 15.75 3.68 -14.10
N TYR A 176 15.08 2.89 -13.27
CA TYR A 176 14.70 3.25 -11.92
C TYR A 176 15.56 2.55 -10.86
N GLY A 177 16.28 1.49 -11.24
CA GLY A 177 17.29 0.82 -10.42
C GLY A 177 16.74 -0.01 -9.27
N ARG A 178 15.81 0.52 -8.46
CA ARG A 178 15.22 -0.15 -7.30
C ARG A 178 13.79 0.34 -7.11
N TYR A 179 12.87 -0.57 -6.80
CA TYR A 179 11.43 -0.31 -6.72
C TYR A 179 10.91 -0.66 -5.34
N TRP A 180 10.37 0.33 -4.64
CA TRP A 180 9.74 0.15 -3.34
C TRP A 180 8.23 0.32 -3.47
N VAL A 181 7.47 -0.57 -2.85
CA VAL A 181 6.01 -0.52 -2.87
C VAL A 181 5.49 -0.75 -1.47
N LEU A 182 4.70 0.20 -0.96
CA LEU A 182 3.84 0.04 0.20
C LEU A 182 2.40 -0.17 -0.30
N LYS A 183 1.70 -1.14 0.27
CA LYS A 183 0.25 -1.28 0.15
C LYS A 183 -0.36 -1.39 1.53
N THR A 184 -1.44 -0.66 1.79
CA THR A 184 -2.17 -0.75 3.06
C THR A 184 -3.66 -0.86 2.81
N SER A 185 -4.36 -1.48 3.77
CA SER A 185 -5.81 -1.54 3.76
C SER A 185 -6.37 -1.74 5.17
N GLY A 186 -7.59 -1.28 5.36
CA GLY A 186 -8.32 -1.42 6.61
C GLY A 186 -9.67 -0.75 6.51
N VAL A 187 -10.48 -0.95 7.55
CA VAL A 187 -11.73 -0.22 7.73
C VAL A 187 -11.48 0.86 8.78
N ILE A 188 -11.78 2.10 8.43
CA ILE A 188 -11.83 3.21 9.39
C ILE A 188 -13.29 3.34 9.81
N MET A 189 -13.56 3.19 11.10
CA MET A 189 -14.90 3.37 11.65
C MET A 189 -15.22 4.86 11.78
N ASN A 190 -16.46 5.23 11.47
CA ASN A 190 -16.97 6.59 11.68
C ASN A 190 -17.20 6.89 13.16
#